data_AF-A0A832G9F9-F1
#
_entry.id   AF-A0A832G9F9-F1
#
_cell.length_a   1.000
_cell.length_b   1.000
_cell.length_c   1.000
_cell.angle_alpha   90.00
_cell.angle_beta   90.00
_cell.angle_gamma   90.00
#
_symmetry.space_group_name_H-M   'P 1'
#
loop_
_entity.id
_entity.type
_entity.pdbx_description
1 polymer ?
#
loop_
_entity_poly.entity_id
_entity_poly.type
_entity_poly.pdbx_seq_one_letter_code
_entity_poly.pdbx_strand_id
1 'polypeptide(L)'
;MDWALGVAFIPAIKEIFGRVKKPLNETLLEAIRELGKHYSMLELAYKKLAKRDRELFNECVSYLGRGLKNKAIIYANEIAEIRKLMSIVQGMQLTIEKAILRLETFRTVTPTLEDIRGVFNEVKGALE
;
A
#
# COMPACT_ATOMS: atom_id res chain seq x y z
N MET A 1 2.86 38.49 8.98
CA MET A 1 2.06 37.96 7.85
C MET A 1 3.03 37.82 6.69
N ASP A 2 3.74 36.70 6.66
CA ASP A 2 4.87 36.48 5.76
C ASP A 2 4.42 35.53 4.66
N TRP A 3 4.26 36.08 3.45
CA TRP A 3 3.68 35.43 2.27
C TRP A 3 4.74 34.66 1.46
N ALA A 4 5.94 34.45 2.00
CA ALA A 4 7.08 33.83 1.32
C ALA A 4 7.11 32.29 1.34
N LEU A 5 6.26 31.60 2.11
CA LEU A 5 6.30 30.13 2.23
C LEU A 5 5.61 29.36 1.08
N GLY A 6 4.87 30.05 0.20
CA GLY A 6 4.15 29.41 -0.91
C GLY A 6 5.00 29.13 -2.16
N VAL A 7 6.13 29.83 -2.32
CA VAL A 7 6.90 29.84 -3.59
C VAL A 7 8.02 28.80 -3.60
N ALA A 8 8.48 28.34 -2.44
CA ALA A 8 9.52 27.31 -2.31
C ALA A 8 9.00 25.86 -2.47
N PHE A 9 7.69 25.65 -2.45
CA PHE A 9 7.09 24.32 -2.56
C PHE A 9 7.11 23.76 -4.00
N ILE A 10 7.03 24.63 -5.01
CA ILE A 10 6.98 24.25 -6.43
C ILE A 10 8.36 23.84 -7.00
N PRO A 11 9.49 24.52 -6.67
CA PRO A 11 10.82 24.15 -7.15
C PRO A 11 11.30 22.80 -6.62
N ALA A 12 10.99 22.45 -5.37
CA ALA A 12 11.37 21.18 -4.75
C ALA A 12 10.72 19.99 -5.47
N ILE A 13 9.45 20.12 -5.88
CA ILE A 13 8.77 19.13 -6.71
C ILE A 13 9.51 18.99 -8.05
N LYS A 14 9.86 20.12 -8.70
CA LYS A 14 10.54 20.13 -10.00
C LYS A 14 11.94 19.49 -9.95
N GLU A 15 12.69 19.67 -8.88
CA GLU A 15 14.00 19.03 -8.66
C GLU A 15 13.89 17.52 -8.40
N ILE A 16 12.89 17.06 -7.63
CA ILE A 16 12.63 15.63 -7.42
C ILE A 16 12.30 14.94 -8.76
N PHE A 17 11.56 15.62 -9.63
CA PHE A 17 11.21 15.11 -10.97
C PHE A 17 12.30 15.33 -12.04
N GLY A 18 13.43 16.00 -11.72
CA GLY A 18 14.41 16.50 -12.70
C GLY A 18 15.67 15.65 -12.90
N ARG A 19 15.97 14.67 -12.04
CA ARG A 19 17.17 13.82 -12.19
C ARG A 19 16.88 12.62 -13.09
N VAL A 20 17.32 12.69 -14.35
CA VAL A 20 17.30 11.62 -15.37
C VAL A 20 16.03 10.76 -15.25
N LYS A 21 14.91 11.32 -15.71
CA LYS A 21 13.60 10.69 -15.65
C LYS A 21 13.65 9.38 -16.45
N LYS A 22 13.71 8.24 -15.76
CA LYS A 22 13.17 6.98 -16.31
C LYS A 22 11.80 7.32 -16.93
N PRO A 23 11.48 6.82 -18.13
CA PRO A 23 10.16 6.99 -18.72
C PRO A 23 9.08 6.73 -17.68
N LEU A 24 8.05 7.57 -17.63
CA LEU A 24 7.00 7.49 -16.60
C LEU A 24 6.43 6.07 -16.47
N ASN A 25 6.24 5.39 -17.61
CA ASN A 25 5.80 4.00 -17.65
C ASN A 25 6.75 3.04 -16.91
N GLU A 26 8.06 3.20 -17.07
CA GLU A 26 9.05 2.38 -16.35
C GLU A 26 8.99 2.61 -14.85
N THR A 27 8.86 3.88 -14.42
CA THR A 27 8.70 4.22 -13.00
C THR A 27 7.41 3.65 -12.41
N LEU A 28 6.30 3.71 -13.15
CA LEU A 28 5.03 3.12 -12.73
C LEU A 28 5.12 1.59 -12.60
N LEU A 29 5.73 0.93 -13.58
CA LEU A 29 5.97 -0.52 -13.55
C LEU A 29 6.84 -0.94 -12.36
N GLU A 30 7.89 -0.16 -12.07
CA GLU A 30 8.75 -0.39 -10.93
C GLU A 30 8.01 -0.24 -9.61
N ALA A 31 7.20 0.82 -9.45
CA ALA A 31 6.38 1.01 -8.26
C ALA A 31 5.36 -0.12 -8.06
N ILE A 32 4.65 -0.54 -9.10
CA ILE A 32 3.69 -1.66 -9.04
C ILE A 32 4.39 -2.95 -8.61
N ARG A 33 5.58 -3.22 -9.16
CA ARG A 33 6.36 -4.42 -8.81
C ARG A 33 6.80 -4.41 -7.34
N GLU A 34 7.32 -3.30 -6.84
CA GLU A 34 7.75 -3.20 -5.43
C GLU A 34 6.55 -3.32 -4.47
N LEU A 35 5.41 -2.71 -4.80
CA LEU A 35 4.17 -2.89 -4.04
C LEU A 35 3.72 -4.36 -4.02
N GLY A 36 3.81 -5.08 -5.13
CA GLY A 36 3.52 -6.51 -5.21
C GLY A 36 4.43 -7.38 -4.33
N LYS A 37 5.72 -7.02 -4.22
CA LYS A 37 6.64 -7.69 -3.28
C LYS A 37 6.21 -7.46 -1.82
N HIS A 38 5.91 -6.21 -1.45
CA HIS A 38 5.45 -5.90 -0.08
C HIS A 38 4.13 -6.60 0.25
N TYR A 39 3.19 -6.68 -0.70
CA TYR A 39 1.96 -7.47 -0.55
C TYR A 39 2.29 -8.94 -0.22
N SER A 40 3.20 -9.55 -0.98
CA SER A 40 3.61 -10.95 -0.80
C SER A 40 4.29 -11.20 0.55
N MET A 41 5.06 -10.23 1.05
CA MET A 41 5.63 -10.27 2.40
C MET A 41 4.56 -10.22 3.49
N LEU A 42 3.55 -9.35 3.34
CA LEU A 42 2.42 -9.25 4.25
C LEU A 42 1.58 -10.52 4.25
N GLU A 43 1.37 -11.14 3.09
CA GLU A 43 0.68 -12.43 2.96
C GLU A 43 1.39 -13.53 3.75
N LEU A 44 2.72 -13.60 3.67
CA LEU A 44 3.52 -14.52 4.47
C LEU A 44 3.43 -14.22 5.97
N ALA A 45 3.46 -12.94 6.36
CA ALA A 45 3.32 -12.52 7.74
C ALA A 45 1.94 -12.90 8.31
N TYR A 46 0.87 -12.66 7.55
CA TYR A 46 -0.50 -13.05 7.92
C TYR A 46 -0.62 -14.56 8.15
N LYS A 47 -0.07 -15.38 7.24
CA LYS A 47 -0.08 -16.85 7.39
C LYS A 47 0.64 -17.31 8.66
N LYS A 48 1.76 -16.68 9.02
CA LYS A 48 2.49 -16.98 10.27
C LYS A 48 1.68 -16.60 11.50
N LEU A 49 1.07 -15.41 11.51
CA LEU A 49 0.20 -14.96 12.59
C LEU A 49 -1.03 -15.87 12.76
N ALA A 50 -1.68 -16.24 11.65
CA ALA A 50 -2.85 -17.12 11.66
C ALA A 50 -2.52 -18.53 12.18
N LYS A 51 -1.33 -19.07 11.82
CA LYS A 51 -0.84 -20.33 12.37
C LYS A 51 -0.65 -20.22 13.89
N ARG A 52 -0.02 -19.14 14.35
CA ARG A 52 0.24 -18.91 15.77
C ARG A 52 -1.04 -18.70 16.58
N ASP A 53 -2.02 -17.97 16.06
CA ASP A 53 -3.36 -17.80 16.65
C ASP A 53 -4.01 -19.16 16.91
N ARG A 54 -3.98 -20.06 15.91
CA ARG A 54 -4.56 -21.40 16.02
C ARG A 54 -3.85 -22.27 17.06
N GLU A 55 -2.52 -22.23 17.10
CA GLU A 55 -1.73 -22.97 18.08
C GLU A 55 -2.06 -22.51 19.52
N LEU A 56 -2.07 -21.19 19.74
CA LEU A 56 -2.42 -20.62 21.05
C LEU A 56 -3.86 -20.91 21.44
N PHE A 57 -4.78 -20.89 20.48
CA PHE A 57 -6.18 -21.21 20.72
C PHE A 57 -6.34 -22.66 21.22
N ASN A 58 -5.66 -23.62 20.56
CA ASN A 58 -5.69 -25.01 20.99
C ASN A 58 -5.14 -25.20 22.40
N GLU A 59 -4.01 -24.54 22.74
CA GLU A 59 -3.45 -24.57 24.09
C GLU A 59 -4.39 -23.92 25.11
N CYS A 60 -5.00 -22.77 24.77
CA CYS A 60 -5.97 -22.09 25.61
C CYS A 60 -7.15 -23.00 25.98
N VAL A 61 -7.72 -23.68 24.99
CA VAL A 61 -8.83 -24.63 25.18
C VAL A 61 -8.39 -25.82 26.05
N SER A 62 -7.19 -26.36 25.81
CA SER A 62 -6.62 -27.45 26.62
C SER A 62 -6.46 -27.06 28.09
N TYR A 63 -5.87 -25.89 28.37
CA TYR A 63 -5.71 -25.40 29.75
C TYR A 63 -7.06 -25.11 30.42
N LEU A 64 -8.03 -24.59 29.66
CA LEU A 64 -9.37 -24.34 30.17
C LEU A 64 -10.07 -25.65 30.56
N GLY A 65 -9.98 -26.68 29.71
CA GLY A 65 -10.55 -28.01 29.98
C GLY A 65 -9.93 -28.70 31.21
N ARG A 66 -8.68 -28.39 31.54
CA ARG A 66 -7.98 -28.89 32.74
C ARG A 66 -8.27 -28.05 34.01
N GLY A 67 -9.14 -27.03 33.92
CA GLY A 67 -9.44 -26.12 35.03
C GLY A 67 -8.32 -25.11 35.34
N LEU A 68 -7.27 -25.04 34.52
CA LEU A 68 -6.10 -24.16 34.71
C LEU A 68 -6.37 -22.75 34.17
N LYS A 69 -7.37 -22.08 34.76
CA LYS A 69 -7.89 -20.78 34.28
C LYS A 69 -6.83 -19.69 34.14
N ASN A 70 -5.93 -19.56 35.11
CA ASN A 70 -4.88 -18.55 35.08
C ASN A 70 -3.95 -18.72 33.86
N LYS A 71 -3.64 -19.96 33.48
CA LYS A 71 -2.87 -20.24 32.26
C LYS A 71 -3.69 -19.89 31.03
N ALA A 72 -4.93 -20.36 30.94
CA ALA A 72 -5.81 -20.07 29.80
C ALA A 72 -5.96 -18.56 29.52
N ILE A 73 -6.09 -17.73 30.56
CA ILE A 73 -6.19 -16.26 30.44
C ILE A 73 -4.96 -15.67 29.72
N ILE A 74 -3.75 -16.14 30.04
CA ILE A 74 -2.52 -15.65 29.38
C ILE A 74 -2.57 -15.92 27.87
N TYR A 75 -2.97 -17.13 27.48
CA TYR A 75 -3.09 -17.48 26.06
C TYR A 75 -4.20 -16.69 25.37
N ALA A 76 -5.34 -16.48 26.03
CA ALA A 76 -6.44 -15.67 25.50
C ALA A 76 -6.03 -14.21 25.23
N ASN A 77 -5.24 -13.61 26.12
CA ASN A 77 -4.71 -12.26 25.92
C ASN A 77 -3.78 -12.20 24.71
N GLU A 78 -2.87 -13.16 24.57
CA GLU A 78 -1.97 -13.22 23.42
C GLU A 78 -2.73 -13.42 22.08
N ILE A 79 -3.76 -14.27 22.09
CA ILE A 79 -4.66 -14.44 20.93
C ILE A 79 -5.29 -13.10 20.52
N ALA A 80 -5.75 -12.31 21.48
CA ALA A 80 -6.34 -11.01 21.20
C ALA A 80 -5.33 -10.04 20.56
N GLU A 81 -4.08 -10.01 21.04
CA GLU A 81 -3.03 -9.19 20.44
C GLU A 81 -2.66 -9.66 19.02
N ILE A 82 -2.53 -10.98 18.79
CA ILE A 82 -2.27 -11.51 17.45
C ILE A 82 -3.38 -11.14 16.47
N ARG A 83 -4.66 -11.23 16.89
CA ARG A 83 -5.78 -10.87 16.03
C ARG A 83 -5.81 -9.39 15.66
N LYS A 84 -5.39 -8.51 16.58
CA LYS A 84 -5.20 -7.08 16.26
C LYS A 84 -4.13 -6.90 15.19
N LEU A 85 -2.99 -7.58 15.32
CA LEU A 85 -1.92 -7.53 14.32
C LEU A 85 -2.37 -8.07 12.95
N MET A 86 -3.13 -9.16 12.93
CA MET A 86 -3.71 -9.72 11.70
C MET A 86 -4.63 -8.71 11.00
N SER A 87 -5.47 -8.01 11.75
CA SER A 87 -6.36 -6.97 11.21
C SER A 87 -5.57 -5.81 10.60
N ILE A 88 -4.48 -5.36 11.24
CA ILE A 88 -3.58 -4.34 10.70
C ILE A 88 -2.96 -4.80 9.38
N VAL A 89 -2.43 -6.03 9.34
CA VAL A 89 -1.80 -6.60 8.13
C VAL A 89 -2.80 -6.66 6.97
N GLN A 90 -4.04 -7.11 7.21
CA GLN A 90 -5.08 -7.12 6.20
C GLN A 90 -5.42 -5.71 5.69
N GLY A 91 -5.51 -4.72 6.58
CA GLY A 91 -5.72 -3.32 6.20
C GLY A 91 -4.60 -2.78 5.31
N MET A 92 -3.35 -3.16 5.58
CA MET A 92 -2.20 -2.82 4.74
C MET A 92 -2.27 -3.50 3.37
N GLN A 93 -2.65 -4.78 3.30
CA GLN A 93 -2.84 -5.50 2.05
C GLN A 93 -3.86 -4.80 1.14
N LEU A 94 -5.04 -4.45 1.67
CA LEU A 94 -6.07 -3.71 0.95
C LEU A 94 -5.59 -2.33 0.46
N THR A 95 -4.79 -1.65 1.30
CA THR A 95 -4.21 -0.35 0.94
C THR A 95 -3.22 -0.47 -0.22
N ILE A 96 -2.41 -1.53 -0.23
CA ILE A 96 -1.47 -1.81 -1.32
C ILE A 96 -2.21 -2.17 -2.60
N GLU A 97 -3.21 -3.04 -2.54
CA GLU A 97 -4.05 -3.39 -3.70
C GLU A 97 -4.68 -2.14 -4.32
N LYS A 98 -5.25 -1.27 -3.49
CA LYS A 98 -5.81 0.01 -3.94
C LYS A 98 -4.76 0.89 -4.61
N ALA A 99 -3.54 0.94 -4.09
CA ALA A 99 -2.46 1.71 -4.68
C ALA A 99 -2.04 1.15 -6.05
N ILE A 100 -1.89 -0.17 -6.16
CA ILE A 100 -1.58 -0.86 -7.43
C ILE A 100 -2.65 -0.53 -8.49
N LEU A 101 -3.93 -0.69 -8.16
CA LEU A 101 -5.04 -0.40 -9.09
C LEU A 101 -5.04 1.05 -9.59
N ARG A 102 -4.70 2.01 -8.72
CA ARG A 102 -4.56 3.41 -9.12
C ARG A 102 -3.39 3.62 -10.07
N LEU A 103 -2.23 3.02 -9.78
CA LEU A 103 -1.05 3.12 -10.65
C LEU A 103 -1.29 2.47 -12.02
N GLU A 104 -2.01 1.34 -12.05
CA GLU A 104 -2.44 0.70 -13.30
C GLU A 104 -3.39 1.60 -14.10
N THR A 105 -4.35 2.24 -13.43
CA THR A 105 -5.24 3.22 -14.07
C THR A 105 -4.44 4.38 -14.66
N PHE A 106 -3.49 4.95 -13.91
CA PHE A 106 -2.60 6.01 -14.40
C PHE A 106 -1.80 5.55 -15.63
N ARG A 107 -1.29 4.33 -15.63
CA ARG A 107 -0.56 3.77 -16.77
C ARG A 107 -1.42 3.67 -18.02
N THR A 108 -2.70 3.29 -17.88
CA THR A 108 -3.63 3.17 -19.00
C THR A 108 -4.12 4.53 -19.51
N VAL A 109 -4.38 5.48 -18.62
CA VAL A 109 -4.95 6.79 -18.98
C VAL A 109 -3.90 7.76 -19.53
N THR A 110 -2.65 7.69 -19.09
CA THR A 110 -1.63 8.69 -19.48
C THR A 110 -1.40 8.78 -21.00
N PRO A 111 -1.23 7.69 -21.76
CA PRO A 111 -1.07 7.77 -23.21
C PRO A 111 -2.27 8.45 -23.89
N THR A 112 -3.49 8.09 -23.47
CA THR A 112 -4.71 8.70 -24.04
C THR A 112 -4.82 10.21 -23.77
N LEU A 113 -4.31 10.68 -22.62
CA LEU A 113 -4.25 12.12 -22.33
C LEU A 113 -3.20 12.84 -23.17
N GLU A 114 -2.08 12.19 -23.47
CA GLU A 114 -1.06 12.71 -24.38
C GLU A 114 -1.61 12.85 -25.80
N ASP A 115 -2.36 11.85 -26.28
CA ASP A 115 -3.04 11.88 -27.59
C ASP A 115 -4.06 13.02 -27.68
N ILE A 116 -4.96 13.14 -26.68
CA ILE A 116 -5.96 14.23 -26.62
C ILE A 116 -5.28 15.60 -26.62
N ARG A 117 -4.19 15.75 -25.87
CA ARG A 117 -3.41 16.99 -25.83
C ARG A 117 -2.80 17.31 -27.20
N GLY A 118 -2.34 16.29 -27.93
CA GLY A 118 -1.87 16.43 -29.31
C GLY A 118 -2.94 17.03 -30.21
N VAL A 119 -4.12 16.42 -30.26
CA VAL A 119 -5.27 16.89 -31.06
C VAL A 119 -5.69 18.31 -30.68
N PHE A 120 -5.75 18.64 -29.39
CA PHE A 120 -6.09 19.99 -28.94
C PHE A 120 -5.10 21.05 -29.44
N ASN A 121 -3.80 20.74 -29.41
CA ASN A 121 -2.77 21.65 -29.92
C ASN A 121 -2.88 21.84 -31.44
N GLU A 122 -3.22 20.78 -32.18
CA GLU A 122 -3.46 20.87 -33.64
C GLU A 122 -4.66 21.78 -33.95
N VAL A 123 -5.78 21.59 -33.26
CA VAL A 123 -6.98 22.44 -33.44
C VAL A 123 -6.67 23.88 -33.09
N LYS A 124 -5.96 24.13 -31.99
CA LYS A 124 -5.54 25.48 -31.62
C LYS A 124 -4.66 26.12 -32.71
N GLY A 125 -3.67 25.39 -33.21
CA GLY A 125 -2.80 25.87 -34.27
C GLY A 125 -3.50 26.12 -35.61
N ALA A 126 -4.66 25.51 -35.85
CA ALA A 126 -5.48 25.77 -37.04
C ALA A 126 -6.43 26.99 -36.88
N LEU A 127 -6.62 27.49 -35.66
CA LEU A 127 -7.48 28.63 -35.34
C LEU A 127 -6.70 29.95 -35.15
N GLU A 128 -5.37 29.88 -35.03
CA GLU A 128 -4.43 31.01 -35.00
C GLU A 128 -3.87 31.28 -36.40
#